data_AF-A0A9D5VEJ1-F1
#
_entry.id   AF-A0A9D5VEJ1-F1
#
_cell.length_a   1.000
_cell.length_b   1.000
_cell.length_c   1.000
_cell.angle_alpha   90.00
_cell.angle_beta   90.00
_cell.angle_gamma   90.00
#
_symmetry.space_group_name_H-M   'P 1'
#
loop_
_entity.id
_entity.type
_entity.pdbx_description
1 polymer ?
#
loop_
_entity_poly.entity_id
_entity_poly.type
_entity_poly.pdbx_seq_one_letter_code
_entity_poly.pdbx_strand_id
1 'polypeptide(L)'
;MENLKSPISKVASALKIRSEGMGLRATARVIGTHKNTISEWEQRFADQKKTLMLYAFCHQFVSLTFEGDELYTIVGKRTDPSESKGWTAVIMERGSRFLVDQKRGAKDADLFTAVMSTVCQFIDQTQDLTFLSDGERRYGNILFSLCAEALQTGTIGRPPKVLPKGVKVRVKNKGDQKHKRGPKRPKYQAPQREHPDTDQTLPDSEINANRLEGQSVTPGDAQCLLHAFRDRHPDVDGGNHQK
;
A
#
# COMPACT_ATOMS: atom_id res chain seq x y z
N MET A 1 -21.15 -1.77 8.28
CA MET A 1 -22.05 -2.84 7.79
C MET A 1 -23.36 -2.80 8.59
N GLU A 2 -23.96 -1.62 8.70
CA GLU A 2 -25.20 -1.42 9.47
C GLU A 2 -26.41 -1.45 8.54
N ASN A 3 -27.59 -1.71 9.10
CA ASN A 3 -28.87 -1.69 8.38
C ASN A 3 -28.91 -2.61 7.14
N LEU A 4 -28.28 -3.79 7.25
CA LEU A 4 -28.38 -4.81 6.20
C LEU A 4 -29.79 -5.41 6.18
N LYS A 5 -30.45 -5.32 5.02
CA LYS A 5 -31.74 -5.99 4.78
C LYS A 5 -31.61 -7.50 4.60
N SER A 6 -30.39 -7.98 4.31
CA SER A 6 -30.11 -9.40 4.07
C SER A 6 -29.50 -10.06 5.30
N PRO A 7 -29.76 -11.36 5.53
CA PRO A 7 -29.12 -12.09 6.63
C PRO A 7 -27.60 -12.02 6.55
N ILE A 8 -26.93 -11.74 7.68
CA ILE A 8 -25.47 -11.61 7.76
C ILE A 8 -24.78 -12.87 7.24
N SER A 9 -25.31 -14.06 7.53
CA SER A 9 -24.78 -15.34 7.04
C SER A 9 -24.74 -15.41 5.50
N LYS A 10 -25.77 -14.89 4.82
CA LYS A 10 -25.82 -14.84 3.35
C LYS A 10 -24.75 -13.89 2.79
N VAL A 11 -24.58 -12.73 3.43
CA VAL A 11 -23.55 -11.76 3.05
C VAL A 11 -22.15 -12.33 3.27
N ALA A 12 -21.91 -12.96 4.42
CA ALA A 12 -20.63 -13.60 4.75
C ALA A 12 -20.27 -14.71 3.76
N SER A 13 -21.23 -15.57 3.38
CA SER A 13 -21.01 -16.60 2.35
C SER A 13 -20.65 -15.98 1.00
N ALA A 14 -21.32 -14.90 0.59
CA ALA A 14 -20.99 -14.22 -0.65
C ALA A 14 -19.56 -13.65 -0.62
N LEU A 15 -19.16 -12.96 0.45
CA LEU A 15 -17.82 -12.42 0.60
C LEU A 15 -16.75 -13.53 0.61
N LYS A 16 -17.01 -14.64 1.30
CA LYS A 16 -16.12 -15.80 1.33
C LYS A 16 -15.91 -16.38 -0.07
N ILE A 17 -16.99 -16.66 -0.80
CA ILE A 17 -16.92 -17.20 -2.17
C ILE A 17 -16.14 -16.26 -3.11
N ARG A 18 -16.29 -14.94 -2.91
CA ARG A 18 -15.55 -13.93 -3.69
C ARG A 18 -14.07 -13.90 -3.35
N SER A 19 -13.72 -13.99 -2.07
CA SER A 19 -12.32 -14.10 -1.63
C SER A 19 -11.63 -15.38 -2.11
N GLU A 20 -12.40 -16.46 -2.34
CA GLU A 20 -11.90 -17.70 -2.95
C GLU A 20 -11.75 -17.60 -4.48
N GLY A 21 -12.00 -16.44 -5.07
CA GLY A 21 -11.73 -16.14 -6.49
C GLY A 21 -12.89 -16.39 -7.44
N MET A 22 -14.07 -16.77 -6.96
CA MET A 22 -15.23 -16.94 -7.83
C MET A 22 -15.66 -15.60 -8.42
N GLY A 23 -15.91 -15.54 -9.74
CA GLY A 23 -16.35 -14.31 -10.41
C GLY A 23 -17.68 -13.76 -9.89
N LEU A 24 -17.88 -12.44 -9.99
CA LEU A 24 -19.05 -11.72 -9.46
C LEU A 24 -20.39 -12.32 -9.95
N ARG A 25 -20.53 -12.58 -11.26
CA ARG A 25 -21.75 -13.18 -11.83
C ARG A 25 -21.96 -14.64 -11.40
N ALA A 26 -20.88 -15.39 -11.22
CA ALA A 26 -20.97 -16.78 -10.75
C ALA A 26 -21.42 -16.82 -9.29
N THR A 27 -20.84 -15.97 -8.45
CA THR A 27 -21.24 -15.80 -7.05
C THR A 27 -22.72 -15.42 -6.94
N ALA A 28 -23.17 -14.45 -7.75
CA ALA A 28 -24.58 -14.04 -7.79
C ALA A 28 -25.53 -15.21 -8.07
N ARG A 29 -25.14 -16.13 -8.97
CA ARG A 29 -25.90 -17.37 -9.26
C ARG A 29 -25.89 -18.33 -8.07
N VAL A 30 -24.75 -18.57 -7.44
CA VAL A 30 -24.61 -19.46 -6.28
C VAL A 30 -25.41 -18.95 -5.08
N ILE A 31 -25.38 -17.64 -4.82
CA ILE A 31 -26.05 -17.01 -3.68
C ILE A 31 -27.53 -16.74 -3.95
N GLY A 32 -27.99 -16.82 -5.21
CA GLY A 32 -29.36 -16.50 -5.60
C GLY A 32 -29.69 -15.04 -5.33
N THR A 33 -28.88 -14.12 -5.87
CA THR A 33 -29.13 -12.67 -5.79
C THR A 33 -28.57 -11.95 -7.01
N HIS A 34 -28.84 -10.65 -7.15
CA HIS A 34 -28.34 -9.87 -8.26
C HIS A 34 -26.86 -9.50 -8.06
N LYS A 35 -26.08 -9.45 -9.15
CA LYS A 35 -24.64 -9.13 -9.10
C LYS A 35 -24.36 -7.78 -8.42
N ASN A 36 -25.22 -6.79 -8.62
CA ASN A 36 -25.02 -5.45 -8.02
C ASN A 36 -25.19 -5.51 -6.49
N THR A 37 -26.08 -6.37 -5.99
CA THR A 37 -26.25 -6.57 -4.55
C THR A 37 -24.99 -7.16 -3.92
N ILE A 38 -24.32 -8.09 -4.60
CA ILE A 38 -23.01 -8.59 -4.16
C ILE A 38 -21.98 -7.46 -4.13
N SER A 39 -21.89 -6.67 -5.21
CA SER A 39 -20.97 -5.52 -5.28
C SER A 39 -21.24 -4.46 -4.20
N GLU A 40 -22.49 -4.21 -3.85
CA GLU A 40 -22.85 -3.31 -2.76
C GLU A 40 -22.42 -3.85 -1.39
N TRP A 41 -22.57 -5.16 -1.14
CA TRP A 41 -22.08 -5.77 0.09
C TRP A 41 -20.56 -5.73 0.19
N GLU A 42 -19.88 -6.04 -0.91
CA GLU A 42 -18.44 -5.90 -1.08
C GLU A 42 -17.96 -4.48 -0.74
N GLN A 43 -18.60 -3.46 -1.33
CA GLN A 43 -18.29 -2.06 -1.05
C GLN A 43 -18.51 -1.69 0.42
N ARG A 44 -19.67 -2.04 0.98
CA ARG A 44 -19.98 -1.77 2.40
C ARG A 44 -19.02 -2.44 3.36
N PHE A 45 -18.52 -3.63 3.01
CA PHE A 45 -17.50 -4.32 3.78
C PHE A 45 -16.14 -3.63 3.63
N ALA A 46 -15.75 -3.23 2.42
CA ALA A 46 -14.54 -2.45 2.17
C ALA A 46 -14.53 -1.13 2.96
N ASP A 47 -15.68 -0.47 3.11
CA ASP A 47 -15.81 0.76 3.90
C ASP A 47 -15.52 0.55 5.40
N GLN A 48 -15.57 -0.70 5.90
CA GLN A 48 -15.19 -1.02 7.28
C GLN A 48 -13.68 -1.13 7.49
N LYS A 49 -12.86 -1.02 6.43
CA LYS A 49 -11.40 -1.18 6.49
C LYS A 49 -10.77 -0.38 7.63
N LYS A 50 -11.11 0.90 7.79
CA LYS A 50 -10.55 1.75 8.85
C LYS A 50 -10.92 1.25 10.25
N THR A 51 -12.17 0.85 10.44
CA THR A 51 -12.66 0.32 11.71
C THR A 51 -11.99 -1.01 12.05
N LEU A 52 -11.85 -1.91 11.07
CA LEU A 52 -11.16 -3.19 11.25
C LEU A 52 -9.66 -3.00 11.52
N MET A 53 -9.02 -2.03 10.86
CA MET A 53 -7.64 -1.66 11.17
C MET A 53 -7.49 -1.10 12.58
N LEU A 54 -8.41 -0.25 13.03
CA LEU A 54 -8.39 0.26 14.40
C LEU A 54 -8.60 -0.87 15.41
N TYR A 55 -9.54 -1.78 15.14
CA TYR A 55 -9.72 -2.98 15.96
C TYR A 55 -8.43 -3.81 16.01
N ALA A 56 -7.78 -4.04 14.87
CA ALA A 56 -6.49 -4.72 14.82
C ALA A 56 -5.44 -3.98 15.63
N PHE A 57 -5.37 -2.66 15.56
CA PHE A 57 -4.46 -1.84 16.37
C PHE A 57 -4.69 -2.03 17.88
N CYS A 58 -5.95 -2.14 18.31
CA CYS A 58 -6.29 -2.34 19.72
C CYS A 58 -6.07 -3.78 20.21
N HIS A 59 -6.11 -4.78 19.31
CA HIS A 59 -6.11 -6.20 19.68
C HIS A 59 -4.88 -6.99 19.23
N GLN A 60 -4.07 -6.43 18.33
CA GLN A 60 -2.75 -6.90 17.91
C GLN A 60 -1.80 -5.71 17.97
N PHE A 61 -0.63 -5.88 18.58
CA PHE A 61 0.38 -4.83 18.60
C PHE A 61 0.85 -4.55 17.16
N VAL A 62 0.37 -3.45 16.59
CA VAL A 62 0.87 -2.92 15.32
C VAL A 62 2.28 -2.42 15.56
N SER A 63 3.21 -2.94 14.77
CA SER A 63 4.65 -2.65 14.92
C SER A 63 5.11 -1.44 14.10
N LEU A 64 4.16 -0.75 13.43
CA LEU A 64 4.41 0.30 12.43
C LEU A 64 5.49 -0.08 11.42
N THR A 65 5.62 -1.38 11.16
CA THR A 65 6.52 -1.94 10.15
C THR A 65 5.70 -2.24 8.92
N PHE A 66 5.85 -1.41 7.89
CA PHE A 66 5.13 -1.55 6.63
C PHE A 66 6.00 -2.22 5.58
N GLU A 67 5.40 -3.13 4.83
CA GLU A 67 6.00 -3.78 3.67
C GLU A 67 5.31 -3.27 2.40
N GLY A 68 6.12 -2.81 1.44
CA GLY A 68 5.68 -2.41 0.11
C GLY A 68 6.05 -3.45 -0.93
N ASP A 69 5.10 -3.81 -1.79
CA ASP A 69 5.31 -4.74 -2.91
C ASP A 69 4.37 -4.41 -4.09
N GLU A 70 4.69 -4.92 -5.28
CA GLU A 70 3.88 -4.72 -6.47
C GLU A 70 3.45 -6.01 -7.14
N LEU A 71 2.18 -6.07 -7.50
CA LEU A 71 1.57 -7.21 -8.17
C LEU A 71 1.22 -6.83 -9.62
N TYR A 72 1.68 -7.65 -10.56
CA TYR A 72 1.31 -7.57 -11.96
C TYR A 72 0.02 -8.36 -12.20
N THR A 73 -1.00 -7.70 -12.75
CA THR A 73 -2.24 -8.34 -13.19
C THR A 73 -2.34 -8.30 -14.71
N ILE A 74 -2.72 -9.42 -15.32
CA ILE A 74 -3.04 -9.49 -16.75
C ILE A 74 -4.41 -8.87 -16.96
N VAL A 75 -4.47 -7.81 -17.77
CA VAL A 75 -5.73 -7.16 -18.16
C VAL A 75 -6.00 -7.44 -19.63
N GLY A 76 -6.99 -8.28 -19.91
CA GLY A 76 -7.32 -8.70 -21.27
C GLY A 76 -6.31 -9.72 -21.80
N LYS A 77 -5.27 -9.26 -22.50
CA LYS A 77 -4.21 -10.12 -23.05
C LYS A 77 -2.94 -9.99 -22.22
N ARG A 78 -2.14 -11.07 -22.20
CA ARG A 78 -0.81 -11.05 -21.60
C ARG A 78 0.09 -10.10 -22.40
N THR A 79 0.74 -9.19 -21.69
CA THR A 79 1.76 -8.28 -22.22
C THR A 79 3.04 -8.46 -21.43
N ASP A 80 4.14 -7.87 -21.89
CA ASP A 80 5.31 -7.73 -21.04
C ASP A 80 4.93 -6.96 -19.75
N PRO A 81 5.48 -7.31 -18.57
CA PRO A 81 5.21 -6.57 -17.34
C PRO A 81 5.49 -5.07 -17.47
N SER A 82 6.53 -4.67 -18.21
CA SER A 82 6.87 -3.25 -18.42
C SER A 82 5.80 -2.48 -19.21
N GLU A 83 5.02 -3.17 -20.03
CA GLU A 83 3.95 -2.60 -20.86
C GLU A 83 2.57 -2.71 -20.21
N SER A 84 2.49 -3.31 -19.02
CA SER A 84 1.24 -3.53 -18.33
C SER A 84 0.65 -2.25 -17.75
N LYS A 85 -0.66 -2.10 -17.93
CA LYS A 85 -1.48 -1.10 -17.23
C LYS A 85 -2.10 -1.64 -15.93
N GLY A 86 -1.87 -2.91 -15.62
CA GLY A 86 -2.50 -3.65 -14.52
C GLY A 86 -1.58 -3.82 -13.31
N TRP A 87 -0.76 -2.84 -12.97
CA TRP A 87 0.06 -2.90 -11.77
C TRP A 87 -0.75 -2.51 -10.55
N THR A 88 -0.49 -3.19 -9.44
CA THR A 88 -1.03 -2.88 -8.14
C THR A 88 0.13 -2.68 -7.18
N ALA A 89 0.27 -1.48 -6.61
CA ALA A 89 1.17 -1.26 -5.48
C ALA A 89 0.39 -1.51 -4.18
N VAL A 90 0.97 -2.29 -3.27
CA VAL A 90 0.36 -2.70 -2.02
C VAL A 90 1.28 -2.31 -0.86
N ILE A 91 0.70 -1.70 0.17
CA ILE A 91 1.35 -1.46 1.46
C ILE A 91 0.62 -2.29 2.50
N MET A 92 1.35 -3.10 3.26
CA MET A 92 0.81 -3.97 4.30
C MET A 92 1.54 -3.73 5.62
N GLU A 93 0.82 -3.73 6.74
CA GLU A 93 1.45 -3.75 8.07
C GLU A 93 1.87 -5.18 8.41
N ARG A 94 3.12 -5.34 8.83
CA ARG A 94 3.78 -6.64 8.89
C ARG A 94 3.28 -7.56 10.01
N GLY A 95 2.98 -7.01 11.18
CA GLY A 95 2.60 -7.77 12.36
C GLY A 95 1.20 -8.36 12.22
N SER A 96 0.25 -7.51 11.86
CA SER A 96 -1.18 -7.77 11.73
C SER A 96 -1.59 -8.27 10.34
N ARG A 97 -0.73 -8.08 9.32
CA ARG A 97 -1.01 -8.38 7.89
C ARG A 97 -2.17 -7.60 7.29
N PHE A 98 -2.56 -6.50 7.94
CA PHE A 98 -3.56 -5.60 7.37
C PHE A 98 -3.02 -4.85 6.17
N LEU A 99 -3.81 -4.82 5.10
CA LEU A 99 -3.57 -3.95 3.96
C LEU A 99 -3.75 -2.50 4.39
N VAL A 100 -2.66 -1.75 4.47
CA VAL A 100 -2.66 -0.32 4.80
C VAL A 100 -3.17 0.47 3.61
N ASP A 101 -2.63 0.23 2.41
CA ASP A 101 -3.12 0.83 1.18
C ASP A 101 -2.88 -0.06 -0.04
N GLN A 102 -3.69 0.16 -1.07
CA GLN A 102 -3.57 -0.53 -2.35
C GLN A 102 -4.02 0.42 -3.46
N LYS A 103 -3.14 0.66 -4.44
CA LYS A 103 -3.44 1.49 -5.61
C LYS A 103 -3.12 0.72 -6.87
N ARG A 104 -3.86 1.03 -7.95
CA ARG A 104 -3.65 0.44 -9.27
C ARG A 104 -3.33 1.51 -10.29
N GLY A 105 -2.51 1.16 -11.26
CA GLY A 105 -2.15 2.05 -12.34
C GLY A 105 -1.06 1.47 -13.22
N ALA A 106 -0.46 2.33 -14.03
CA ALA A 106 0.82 2.03 -14.64
C ALA A 106 1.92 2.00 -13.57
N LYS A 107 3.01 1.27 -13.81
CA LYS A 107 4.14 1.20 -12.87
C LYS A 107 5.01 2.45 -12.95
N ASP A 108 4.45 3.60 -12.62
CA ASP A 108 5.07 4.93 -12.72
C ASP A 108 5.16 5.65 -11.37
N ALA A 109 5.76 6.84 -11.37
CA ALA A 109 5.95 7.62 -10.15
C ALA A 109 4.63 8.03 -9.49
N ASP A 110 3.54 8.20 -10.24
CA ASP A 110 2.25 8.62 -9.72
C ASP A 110 1.63 7.51 -8.87
N LEU A 111 1.71 6.26 -9.35
CA LEU A 111 1.26 5.10 -8.58
C LEU A 111 1.98 5.00 -7.22
N PHE A 112 3.31 5.14 -7.23
CA PHE A 112 4.11 5.07 -6.00
C PHE A 112 3.89 6.29 -5.10
N THR A 113 3.71 7.48 -5.67
CA THR A 113 3.40 8.69 -4.90
C THR A 113 2.08 8.53 -4.17
N ALA A 114 1.04 8.03 -4.86
CA ALA A 114 -0.27 7.83 -4.27
C ALA A 114 -0.25 6.91 -3.03
N VAL A 115 0.46 5.77 -3.09
CA VAL A 115 0.58 4.87 -1.92
C VAL A 115 1.50 5.43 -0.83
N MET A 116 2.59 6.11 -1.20
CA MET A 116 3.53 6.66 -0.22
C MET A 116 2.98 7.89 0.49
N SER A 117 2.05 8.65 -0.12
CA SER A 117 1.30 9.69 0.58
C SER A 117 0.52 9.13 1.78
N THR A 118 -0.04 7.90 1.68
CA THR A 118 -0.66 7.26 2.83
C THR A 118 0.37 6.91 3.89
N VAL A 119 1.56 6.44 3.53
CA VAL A 119 2.65 6.17 4.48
C VAL A 119 3.09 7.45 5.21
N CYS A 120 3.20 8.58 4.51
CA CYS A 120 3.51 9.87 5.13
C CYS A 120 2.46 10.27 6.18
N GLN A 121 1.17 10.04 5.92
CA GLN A 121 0.12 10.33 6.92
C GLN A 121 0.30 9.54 8.22
N PHE A 122 0.83 8.31 8.15
CA PHE A 122 1.18 7.55 9.35
C PHE A 122 2.37 8.18 10.06
N ILE A 123 3.44 8.51 9.34
CA ILE A 123 4.63 9.18 9.89
C ILE A 123 4.25 10.47 10.60
N ASP A 124 3.41 11.31 9.97
CA ASP A 124 2.98 12.58 10.54
C ASP A 124 2.26 12.39 11.90
N GLN A 125 1.53 11.28 12.05
CA GLN A 125 0.76 10.98 13.27
C GLN A 125 1.57 10.25 14.35
N THR A 126 2.46 9.35 13.95
CA THR A 126 3.16 8.45 14.88
C THR A 126 4.58 8.91 15.19
N GLN A 127 5.18 9.71 14.31
CA GLN A 127 6.60 10.09 14.36
C GLN A 127 7.55 8.88 14.38
N ASP A 128 7.07 7.71 13.95
CA ASP A 128 7.80 6.45 13.92
C ASP A 128 7.23 5.53 12.84
N LEU A 129 8.10 4.95 12.02
CA LEU A 129 7.71 3.99 10.98
C LEU A 129 8.93 3.26 10.44
N THR A 130 8.81 1.94 10.25
CA THR A 130 9.79 1.16 9.49
C THR A 130 9.18 0.74 8.16
N PHE A 131 9.77 1.14 7.03
CA PHE A 131 9.33 0.75 5.70
C PHE A 131 10.31 -0.24 5.05
N LEU A 132 9.79 -1.37 4.57
CA LEU A 132 10.56 -2.42 3.93
C LEU A 132 10.08 -2.62 2.49
N SER A 133 11.00 -2.74 1.54
CA SER A 133 10.65 -3.11 0.16
C SER A 133 11.57 -4.19 -0.42
N ASP A 134 10.97 -5.05 -1.24
CA ASP A 134 11.67 -6.17 -1.86
C ASP A 134 12.22 -5.79 -3.25
N GLY A 135 13.18 -4.86 -3.28
CA GLY A 135 13.96 -4.50 -4.47
C GLY A 135 13.54 -3.24 -5.20
N GLU A 136 12.30 -2.78 -5.03
CA GLU A 136 11.84 -1.52 -5.60
C GLU A 136 12.33 -0.34 -4.75
N ARG A 137 13.21 0.49 -5.33
CA ARG A 137 13.80 1.65 -4.65
C ARG A 137 12.90 2.88 -4.70
N ARG A 138 11.94 2.93 -5.65
CA ARG A 138 11.05 4.08 -5.82
C ARG A 138 10.26 4.40 -4.55
N TYR A 139 9.82 3.40 -3.80
CA TYR A 139 9.18 3.62 -2.50
C TYR A 139 10.01 4.51 -1.57
N GLY A 140 11.26 4.11 -1.29
CA GLY A 140 12.13 4.87 -0.39
C GLY A 140 12.52 6.24 -0.93
N ASN A 141 12.75 6.36 -2.24
CA ASN A 141 13.07 7.64 -2.86
C ASN A 141 11.90 8.63 -2.82
N ILE A 142 10.69 8.15 -3.11
CA ILE A 142 9.48 8.96 -3.08
C ILE A 142 9.15 9.33 -1.63
N LEU A 143 9.23 8.39 -0.69
CA LEU A 143 9.03 8.69 0.72
C LEU A 143 9.96 9.81 1.19
N PHE A 144 11.25 9.72 0.85
CA PHE A 144 12.21 10.78 1.15
C PHE A 144 11.85 12.11 0.49
N SER A 145 11.41 12.10 -0.77
CA SER A 145 10.99 13.35 -1.43
C SER A 145 9.78 14.01 -0.75
N LEU A 146 8.90 13.21 -0.14
CA LEU A 146 7.67 13.68 0.49
C LEU A 146 7.89 14.16 1.93
N CYS A 147 8.73 13.49 2.72
CA CYS A 147 8.86 13.76 4.16
C CYS A 147 10.27 14.13 4.66
N ALA A 148 11.28 14.25 3.79
CA ALA A 148 12.63 14.58 4.27
C ALA A 148 12.71 15.99 4.88
N GLU A 149 13.44 16.07 5.99
CA GLU A 149 13.66 17.27 6.78
C GLU A 149 15.11 17.73 6.70
N ALA A 150 15.33 19.02 6.97
CA ALA A 150 16.67 19.59 7.04
C ALA A 150 17.29 19.30 8.41
N LEU A 151 18.43 18.61 8.44
CA LEU A 151 19.16 18.33 9.67
C LEU A 151 19.95 19.57 10.11
N GLN A 152 19.51 20.22 11.18
CA GLN A 152 20.16 21.40 11.73
C GLN A 152 21.38 20.99 12.57
N THR A 153 22.57 21.09 11.98
CA THR A 153 23.85 20.72 12.62
C THR A 153 24.63 21.92 13.17
N GLY A 154 24.14 23.15 12.97
CA GLY A 154 24.84 24.38 13.35
C GLY A 154 26.09 24.70 12.50
N THR A 155 26.38 23.90 11.48
CA THR A 155 27.52 24.10 10.56
C THR A 155 27.14 25.02 9.40
N ILE A 156 28.07 25.88 8.99
CA ILE A 156 27.89 26.77 7.83
C ILE A 156 27.76 25.93 6.54
N GLY A 157 26.67 26.12 5.79
CA GLY A 157 26.38 25.43 4.53
C GLY A 157 24.91 25.05 4.36
N ARG A 158 24.55 24.44 3.22
CA ARG A 158 23.20 23.91 3.00
C ARG A 158 22.98 22.71 3.93
N PRO A 159 22.01 22.74 4.85
CA PRO A 159 21.75 21.61 5.73
C PRO A 159 21.45 20.33 4.94
N PRO A 160 22.02 19.18 5.31
CA PRO A 160 21.71 17.92 4.65
C PRO A 160 20.24 17.54 4.91
N LYS A 161 19.61 16.92 3.92
CA LYS A 161 18.27 16.35 4.08
C LYS A 161 18.36 14.92 4.60
N VAL A 162 17.49 14.57 5.55
CA VAL A 162 17.36 13.25 6.16
C VAL A 162 15.89 12.88 6.28
N LEU A 163 15.57 11.59 6.40
CA LEU A 163 14.24 11.17 6.85
C LEU A 163 13.95 11.70 8.26
N PRO A 164 12.67 11.91 8.64
CA PRO A 164 12.30 12.30 10.00
C PRO A 164 12.85 11.33 11.05
N LYS A 165 13.07 11.83 12.25
CA LYS A 165 13.47 10.99 13.40
C LYS A 165 12.45 9.88 13.62
N GLY A 166 12.91 8.67 13.91
CA GLY A 166 12.06 7.46 14.05
C GLY A 166 11.83 6.71 12.73
N VAL A 167 11.90 7.39 11.58
CA VAL A 167 11.61 6.76 10.28
C VAL A 167 12.80 5.99 9.74
N LYS A 168 12.55 4.73 9.37
CA LYS A 168 13.53 3.80 8.78
C LYS A 168 13.04 3.30 7.43
N VAL A 169 13.96 3.18 6.47
CA VAL A 169 13.68 2.54 5.18
C VAL A 169 14.75 1.51 4.88
N ARG A 170 14.34 0.31 4.50
CA ARG A 170 15.25 -0.74 4.02
C ARG A 170 14.75 -1.32 2.71
N VAL A 171 15.66 -1.42 1.75
CA VAL A 171 15.44 -2.11 0.48
C VAL A 171 16.37 -3.32 0.39
N LYS A 172 15.81 -4.47 0.02
CA LYS A 172 16.60 -5.65 -0.33
C LYS A 172 17.16 -5.49 -1.74
N ASN A 173 18.47 -5.57 -1.90
CA ASN A 173 19.10 -5.56 -3.21
C ASN A 173 18.93 -6.93 -3.89
N LYS A 174 17.98 -7.01 -4.83
CA LYS A 174 17.75 -8.20 -5.67
C LYS A 174 18.73 -8.31 -6.84
N GLY A 175 18.98 -9.56 -7.27
CA GLY A 175 19.75 -9.92 -8.47
C GLY A 175 21.22 -10.24 -8.20
N ASP A 176 21.82 -11.02 -9.09
CA ASP A 176 23.25 -11.33 -9.03
C ASP A 176 24.09 -10.07 -9.33
N GLN A 177 25.11 -9.85 -8.51
CA GLN A 177 26.04 -8.73 -8.62
C GLN A 177 27.43 -9.15 -9.14
N LYS A 178 27.66 -10.44 -9.39
CA LYS A 178 28.94 -10.98 -9.88
C LYS A 178 29.47 -10.27 -11.14
N HIS A 179 28.58 -9.82 -12.02
CA HIS A 179 28.95 -9.16 -13.28
C HIS A 179 28.75 -7.64 -13.26
N LYS A 180 28.37 -7.04 -12.13
CA LYS A 180 28.17 -5.60 -12.02
C LYS A 180 29.49 -4.92 -11.65
N ARG A 181 29.83 -3.83 -12.36
CA ARG A 181 31.00 -3.01 -12.06
C ARG A 181 30.84 -2.36 -10.68
N GLY A 182 31.91 -2.41 -9.89
CA GLY A 182 32.01 -1.79 -8.57
C GLY A 182 31.85 -2.77 -7.40
N PRO A 183 31.96 -2.28 -6.16
CA PRO A 183 31.84 -3.11 -4.96
C PRO A 183 30.47 -3.79 -4.87
N LYS A 184 30.47 -5.02 -4.38
CA LYS A 184 29.23 -5.75 -4.08
C LYS A 184 28.42 -4.96 -3.04
N ARG A 185 27.20 -4.59 -3.40
CA ARG A 185 26.28 -3.91 -2.48
C ARG A 185 25.85 -4.87 -1.38
N PRO A 186 25.62 -4.39 -0.14
CA PRO A 186 25.06 -5.21 0.93
C PRO A 186 23.69 -5.76 0.52
N LYS A 187 23.28 -6.87 1.15
CA LYS A 187 21.98 -7.50 0.84
C LYS A 187 20.81 -6.56 1.12
N TYR A 188 20.91 -5.78 2.19
CA TYR A 188 19.94 -4.76 2.59
C TYR A 188 20.63 -3.41 2.69
N GLN A 189 19.94 -2.34 2.34
CA GLN A 189 20.48 -0.99 2.44
C GLN A 189 19.37 0.04 2.71
N ALA A 190 19.74 1.16 3.32
CA ALA A 190 18.94 2.37 3.30
C ALA A 190 19.09 3.03 1.91
N PRO A 191 17.99 3.34 1.21
CA PRO A 191 18.07 4.02 -0.09
C PRO A 191 18.42 5.52 0.05
N GLN A 192 18.14 6.12 1.20
CA GLN A 192 18.33 7.54 1.50
C GLN A 192 18.89 7.72 2.92
N ARG A 193 19.32 8.94 3.26
CA ARG A 193 19.88 9.24 4.59
C ARG A 193 18.78 9.25 5.65
N GLU A 194 19.04 8.58 6.76
CA GLU A 194 18.18 8.57 7.95
C GLU A 194 18.65 9.58 8.98
N HIS A 195 17.76 9.99 9.89
CA HIS A 195 18.12 10.85 11.00
C HIS A 195 19.15 10.13 11.91
N PRO A 196 20.22 10.81 12.37
CA PRO A 196 21.25 10.18 13.20
C PRO A 196 20.72 9.63 14.53
N ASP A 197 19.72 10.30 15.12
CA ASP A 197 19.08 9.84 16.35
C ASP A 197 18.05 8.71 16.17
N THR A 198 17.79 8.27 14.94
CA THR A 198 16.87 7.14 14.71
C THR A 198 17.57 5.84 15.09
N ASP A 199 16.95 5.07 15.99
CA ASP A 199 17.46 3.76 16.37
C ASP A 199 17.55 2.81 15.17
N GLN A 200 18.78 2.41 14.85
CA GLN A 200 19.15 1.62 13.68
C GLN A 200 19.03 0.11 13.89
N THR A 201 18.63 -0.37 15.07
CA THR A 201 18.51 -1.81 15.32
C THR A 201 17.34 -2.40 14.55
N LEU A 202 17.62 -2.95 13.37
CA LEU A 202 16.72 -3.81 12.62
C LEU A 202 17.56 -4.97 12.07
N PRO A 203 17.46 -6.19 12.62
CA PRO A 203 18.31 -7.29 12.20
C PRO A 203 17.95 -7.74 10.78
N ASP A 204 18.93 -8.21 10.03
CA ASP A 204 18.75 -8.66 8.63
C ASP A 204 17.65 -9.71 8.46
N SER A 205 17.44 -10.57 9.46
CA SER A 205 16.34 -11.54 9.51
C SER A 205 14.96 -10.90 9.46
N GLU A 206 14.84 -9.66 9.94
CA GLU A 206 13.62 -8.88 9.97
C GLU A 206 13.44 -7.99 8.74
N ILE A 207 14.41 -7.87 7.84
CA ILE A 207 14.27 -6.98 6.66
C ILE A 207 13.55 -7.67 5.49
N ASN A 208 13.40 -8.99 5.55
CA ASN A 208 12.77 -9.73 4.45
C ASN A 208 11.28 -9.33 4.26
N ALA A 209 10.96 -8.80 3.08
CA ALA A 209 9.67 -8.23 2.70
C ALA A 209 8.93 -9.11 1.66
N ASN A 210 8.87 -10.42 1.91
CA ASN A 210 8.23 -11.41 1.02
C ASN A 210 6.88 -11.88 1.58
N ARG A 211 6.33 -11.18 2.57
CA ARG A 211 5.16 -11.66 3.32
C ARG A 211 3.82 -11.43 2.59
N LEU A 212 3.83 -10.69 1.48
CA LEU A 212 2.67 -10.48 0.62
C LEU A 212 2.39 -11.65 -0.33
N GLU A 213 3.38 -12.53 -0.62
CA GLU A 213 3.28 -13.62 -1.60
C GLU A 213 2.13 -14.63 -1.32
N GLY A 214 1.54 -14.60 -0.12
CA GLY A 214 0.38 -15.42 0.26
C GLY A 214 -1.00 -14.78 0.07
N GLN A 215 -1.10 -13.50 -0.33
CA GLN A 215 -2.38 -12.83 -0.59
C GLN A 215 -2.66 -12.83 -2.09
N SER A 216 -3.54 -13.72 -2.54
CA SER A 216 -4.11 -13.64 -3.88
C SER A 216 -4.98 -12.37 -3.96
N VAL A 217 -4.49 -11.32 -4.63
CA VAL A 217 -5.36 -10.22 -5.05
C VAL A 217 -6.33 -10.78 -6.06
N THR A 218 -7.56 -11.08 -5.64
CA THR A 218 -8.58 -11.49 -6.58
C THR A 218 -9.00 -10.28 -7.40
N PRO A 219 -9.39 -10.45 -8.68
CA PRO A 219 -10.02 -9.38 -9.45
C PRO A 219 -11.26 -8.81 -8.73
N GLY A 220 -11.82 -9.56 -7.78
CA GLY A 220 -12.91 -9.11 -6.91
C GLY A 220 -12.52 -8.11 -5.86
N ASP A 221 -11.43 -8.31 -5.13
CA ASP A 221 -10.90 -7.34 -4.16
C ASP A 221 -10.55 -6.01 -4.85
N ALA A 222 -10.07 -6.13 -6.08
CA ALA A 222 -9.82 -5.02 -6.97
C ALA A 222 -11.15 -4.30 -7.37
N GLN A 223 -12.26 -5.02 -7.53
CA GLN A 223 -13.54 -4.43 -7.93
C GLN A 223 -14.33 -3.87 -6.73
N CYS A 224 -14.21 -4.46 -5.54
CA CYS A 224 -14.78 -3.94 -4.28
C CYS A 224 -14.24 -2.56 -3.92
N LEU A 225 -12.98 -2.27 -4.25
CA LEU A 225 -12.34 -0.99 -3.93
C LEU A 225 -12.50 0.08 -5.02
N LEU A 226 -13.01 -0.28 -6.20
CA LEU A 226 -13.15 0.63 -7.34
C LEU A 226 -14.36 1.57 -7.21
N HIS A 227 -15.38 1.19 -6.44
CA HIS A 227 -16.55 2.04 -6.19
C HIS A 227 -16.35 3.05 -5.04
N ALA A 228 -15.34 2.86 -4.18
CA ALA A 228 -15.07 3.73 -3.03
C ALA A 228 -14.38 5.06 -3.36
N PHE A 229 -13.81 5.19 -4.56
CA PHE A 229 -12.87 6.28 -4.89
C PHE A 229 -13.28 7.12 -6.11
N ARG A 230 -14.54 7.01 -6.58
CA ARG A 230 -15.02 7.89 -7.65
C ARG A 230 -15.48 9.26 -7.17
N ASP A 231 -15.71 9.43 -5.86
CA ASP A 231 -16.19 10.70 -5.29
C ASP A 231 -15.13 11.30 -4.35
N ARG A 232 -14.15 12.00 -4.94
CA ARG A 232 -13.45 13.13 -4.31
C ARG A 232 -12.56 13.87 -5.33
N HIS A 233 -13.20 14.46 -6.32
CA HIS A 233 -12.77 15.75 -6.85
C HIS A 233 -13.84 16.76 -6.44
N PRO A 234 -13.52 17.80 -5.64
CA PRO A 234 -14.39 18.97 -5.60
C PRO A 234 -14.28 19.67 -6.95
N ASP A 235 -15.40 19.75 -7.66
CA ASP A 235 -15.56 20.75 -8.70
C ASP A 235 -15.24 22.12 -8.08
N VAL A 236 -14.21 22.77 -8.61
CA VAL A 236 -13.93 24.17 -8.30
C VAL A 236 -14.96 24.96 -9.10
N ASP A 237 -16.02 25.38 -8.41
CA ASP A 237 -16.96 26.39 -8.88
C ASP A 237 -16.19 27.69 -9.15
N GLY A 238 -15.81 27.90 -10.41
CA GLY A 238 -15.38 29.18 -10.94
C GLY A 238 -16.60 30.06 -11.18
N GLY A 239 -17.08 30.72 -10.13
CA GLY A 239 -18.04 31.81 -10.24
C GLY A 239 -17.47 32.94 -11.10
N ASN A 240 -18.07 33.18 -12.27
CA ASN A 240 -17.89 34.42 -13.01
C ASN A 240 -19.27 34.95 -13.40
N HIS A 241 -19.79 35.85 -12.59
CA HIS A 241 -20.88 36.75 -12.96
C HIS A 241 -20.35 38.18 -12.79
N GLN A 242 -19.87 38.74 -13.89
CA GLN A 242 -19.86 40.19 -14.10
C GLN A 242 -21.06 40.54 -15.00
N LYS A 243 -22.03 41.24 -14.41
CA LYS A 243 -22.67 42.39 -15.03
C LYS A 243 -22.18 43.62 -14.29
#